data_AF-A0AAV7J2H5-F1
#
_entry.id   AF-A0AAV7J2H5-F1
#
_cell.length_a   1.000
_cell.length_b   1.000
_cell.length_c   1.000
_cell.angle_alpha   90.00
_cell.angle_beta   90.00
_cell.angle_gamma   90.00
#
_symmetry.space_group_name_H-M   'P 1'
#
loop_
_entity.id
_entity.type
_entity.pdbx_description
1 polymer ?
#
loop_
_entity_poly.entity_id
_entity_poly.type
_entity_poly.pdbx_seq_one_letter_code
_entity_poly.pdbx_strand_id
1 'polypeptide(L)'
;MDNFVSVDDFEKSALQILPKAIKDYYASGAGKEFTLEWNKDAFKKYKIRPKVLTNVLKCKISVGILGEEISMPLGIAPTAMQGMAHPDGECATAKGKNVN
;
A
#
# COMPACT_ATOMS: atom_id res chain seq x y z
N MET A 1 -14.85 -8.74 -4.86
CA MET A 1 -13.41 -8.35 -4.98
C MET A 1 -12.55 -9.58 -4.65
N ASP A 2 -13.02 -10.79 -5.01
CA ASP A 2 -12.64 -11.99 -4.24
C ASP A 2 -11.48 -12.75 -4.91
N ASN A 3 -10.83 -12.11 -5.89
CA ASN A 3 -9.78 -12.69 -6.72
C ASN A 3 -8.40 -12.03 -6.51
N PHE A 4 -8.26 -11.08 -5.58
CA PHE A 4 -6.96 -10.48 -5.25
C PHE A 4 -6.43 -11.04 -3.94
N VAL A 5 -5.19 -11.53 -3.98
CA VAL A 5 -4.54 -12.21 -2.84
C VAL A 5 -3.42 -11.34 -2.27
N SER A 6 -2.76 -10.53 -3.11
CA SER A 6 -1.74 -9.58 -2.67
C SER A 6 -1.94 -8.19 -3.26
N VAL A 7 -1.20 -7.20 -2.73
CA VAL A 7 -1.21 -5.83 -3.26
C VAL A 7 -0.75 -5.80 -4.73
N ASP A 8 0.15 -6.69 -5.13
CA ASP A 8 0.64 -6.78 -6.51
C ASP A 8 -0.48 -7.11 -7.51
N ASP A 9 -1.54 -7.79 -7.09
CA ASP A 9 -2.66 -8.12 -7.97
C ASP A 9 -3.48 -6.87 -8.34
N PHE A 10 -3.58 -5.91 -7.42
CA PHE A 10 -4.18 -4.60 -7.70
C PHE A 10 -3.34 -3.82 -8.71
N GLU A 11 -2.01 -3.81 -8.56
CA GLU A 11 -1.10 -3.19 -9.53
C GLU A 11 -1.31 -3.82 -10.91
N LYS A 12 -1.20 -5.15 -11.03
CA LYS A 12 -1.39 -5.87 -12.30
C LYS A 12 -2.74 -5.54 -12.95
N SER A 13 -3.83 -5.54 -12.18
CA SER A 13 -5.15 -5.21 -12.69
C SER A 13 -5.23 -3.76 -13.15
N ALA A 14 -4.70 -2.81 -12.37
CA ALA A 14 -4.71 -1.40 -12.74
C ALA A 14 -3.92 -1.14 -14.03
N LEU A 15 -2.78 -1.80 -14.24
CA LEU A 15 -1.97 -1.67 -15.45
C LEU A 15 -2.67 -2.17 -16.73
N GLN A 16 -3.77 -2.94 -16.61
CA GLN A 16 -4.60 -3.37 -17.74
C GLN A 16 -5.76 -2.41 -18.04
N ILE A 17 -6.18 -1.61 -17.04
CA ILE A 17 -7.38 -0.76 -17.12
C ILE A 17 -7.00 0.69 -17.43
N LEU A 18 -5.89 1.17 -16.84
CA LEU A 18 -5.50 2.58 -16.94
C LEU A 18 -4.93 2.92 -18.34
N PRO A 19 -5.29 4.09 -18.89
CA PRO A 19 -4.63 4.62 -20.08
C PRO A 19 -3.11 4.75 -19.87
N LYS A 20 -2.33 4.54 -20.93
CA LYS A 20 -0.85 4.49 -20.85
C LYS A 20 -0.24 5.70 -20.11
N ALA A 21 -0.67 6.91 -20.42
CA ALA A 21 -0.12 8.12 -19.79
C ALA A 21 -0.35 8.15 -18.26
N ILE A 22 -1.51 7.66 -17.81
CA ILE A 22 -1.87 7.60 -16.39
C ILE A 22 -1.10 6.49 -15.69
N LYS A 23 -0.99 5.32 -16.34
CA LYS A 23 -0.13 4.22 -15.88
C LYS A 23 1.31 4.68 -15.67
N ASP A 24 1.88 5.33 -16.68
CA ASP A 24 3.27 5.81 -16.64
C ASP A 24 3.46 6.87 -15.53
N TYR A 25 2.45 7.70 -15.25
CA TYR A 25 2.50 8.67 -14.14
C TYR A 25 2.61 8.00 -12.77
N TYR A 26 1.81 6.97 -12.49
CA TYR A 26 1.80 6.33 -11.18
C TYR A 26 2.91 5.30 -10.98
N ALA A 27 3.30 4.59 -12.04
CA ALA A 27 4.27 3.50 -11.94
C ALA A 27 5.73 3.96 -12.02
N SER A 28 5.99 5.20 -12.45
CA SER A 28 7.36 5.66 -12.71
C SER A 28 8.12 6.15 -11.48
N GLY A 29 9.44 6.02 -11.55
CA GLY A 29 10.40 6.60 -10.63
C GLY A 29 11.34 7.59 -11.31
N ALA A 30 12.31 8.11 -10.56
CA ALA A 30 13.28 9.06 -11.11
C ALA A 30 14.35 8.36 -11.98
N GLY A 31 14.61 8.92 -13.16
CA GLY A 31 15.72 8.50 -14.03
C GLY A 31 15.61 7.03 -14.47
N LYS A 32 16.58 6.21 -14.07
CA LYS A 32 16.59 4.76 -14.34
C LYS A 32 15.83 3.93 -13.30
N GLU A 33 15.13 4.58 -12.38
CA GLU A 33 14.25 3.95 -11.38
C GLU A 33 14.95 2.99 -10.40
N PHE A 34 16.28 3.03 -10.31
CA PHE A 34 17.03 2.15 -9.42
C PHE A 34 16.58 2.26 -7.96
N THR A 35 16.35 3.47 -7.45
CA THR A 35 15.88 3.68 -6.08
C THR A 35 14.48 3.09 -5.84
N LEU A 36 13.62 3.11 -6.87
CA LEU A 36 12.28 2.53 -6.77
C LEU A 36 12.38 1.02 -6.54
N GLU A 37 13.22 0.33 -7.32
CA GLU A 37 13.45 -1.11 -7.15
C GLU A 37 14.18 -1.41 -5.83
N TRP A 38 15.19 -0.62 -5.47
CA TRP A 38 15.94 -0.80 -4.23
C TRP A 38 15.06 -0.70 -2.97
N ASN A 39 14.02 0.13 -2.98
CA ASN A 39 13.07 0.23 -1.88
C ASN A 39 12.33 -1.10 -1.67
N LYS A 40 11.93 -1.79 -2.75
CA LYS A 40 11.28 -3.11 -2.68
C LYS A 40 12.29 -4.19 -2.24
N ASP A 41 13.47 -4.19 -2.85
CA ASP A 41 14.52 -5.17 -2.57
C ASP A 41 15.11 -5.06 -1.16
N ALA A 42 15.10 -3.88 -0.56
CA ALA A 42 15.62 -3.67 0.79
C ALA A 42 14.98 -4.60 1.82
N PHE A 43 13.67 -4.88 1.68
CA PHE A 43 12.96 -5.77 2.59
C PHE A 43 13.42 -7.24 2.51
N LYS A 44 13.89 -7.70 1.34
CA LYS A 44 14.39 -9.08 1.13
C LYS A 44 15.67 -9.36 1.92
N LYS A 45 16.38 -8.31 2.36
CA LYS A 45 17.61 -8.41 3.16
C LYS A 45 17.33 -8.84 4.61
N TYR A 46 16.10 -8.63 5.09
CA TYR A 46 15.71 -8.93 6.45
C TYR A 46 14.91 -10.24 6.52
N LYS A 47 15.21 -11.06 7.52
CA LYS A 47 14.46 -12.29 7.81
C LYS A 47 13.74 -12.14 9.15
N ILE A 48 12.49 -12.57 9.20
CA ILE A 48 11.75 -12.66 10.45
C ILE A 48 12.27 -13.90 11.21
N ARG A 49 12.67 -13.70 12.47
CA ARG A 49 12.96 -14.81 13.40
C ARG A 49 11.72 -15.05 14.27
N PRO A 50 10.83 -15.99 13.91
CA PRO A 50 9.62 -16.23 14.68
C PRO A 50 9.96 -16.76 16.08
N LYS A 51 9.18 -16.34 17.07
CA LYS A 51 9.24 -16.90 18.43
C LYS A 51 8.23 -18.05 18.53
N VAL A 52 8.69 -19.21 18.98
CA VAL A 52 7.84 -20.40 19.17
C VAL A 52 7.30 -20.47 20.60
N LEU A 53 6.27 -21.30 20.82
CA LEU A 53 5.63 -21.49 22.13
C LEU A 53 5.15 -20.19 22.79
N THR A 54 4.84 -19.18 21.98
CA THR A 54 4.33 -17.88 22.44
C THR A 54 2.81 -17.85 22.22
N ASN A 55 2.04 -17.50 23.25
CA ASN A 55 0.59 -17.34 23.10
C ASN A 55 0.28 -16.10 22.24
N VAL A 56 -0.26 -16.34 21.06
CA VAL A 56 -0.66 -15.30 20.09
C VAL A 56 -2.18 -15.27 19.84
N LEU A 57 -2.97 -15.85 20.75
CA LEU A 57 -4.45 -15.89 20.64
C LEU A 57 -5.07 -14.50 20.47
N LYS A 58 -4.44 -13.46 21.03
CA LYS A 58 -4.80 -12.06 20.83
C LYS A 58 -3.57 -11.30 20.35
N CYS A 59 -3.66 -10.72 19.15
CA CYS A 59 -2.65 -9.82 18.61
C CYS A 59 -3.26 -8.42 18.48
N LYS A 60 -2.66 -7.45 19.18
CA LYS A 60 -3.04 -6.03 19.04
C LYS A 60 -2.00 -5.36 18.13
N ILE A 61 -2.45 -4.84 17.00
CA ILE A 61 -1.60 -4.12 16.04
C ILE A 61 -1.86 -2.61 16.04
N SER A 62 -2.79 -2.10 16.85
CA SER A 62 -2.98 -0.65 16.96
C SER A 62 -1.77 0.01 17.62
N VAL A 63 -1.47 1.23 17.19
CA VAL A 63 -0.29 1.99 17.60
C VAL A 63 -0.63 3.47 17.75
N GLY A 64 0.12 4.19 18.59
CA GLY A 64 0.04 5.64 18.70
C GLY A 64 0.98 6.32 17.72
N ILE A 65 0.47 7.25 16.89
CA ILE A 65 1.26 8.08 15.97
C ILE A 65 0.84 9.54 16.15
N LEU A 66 1.81 10.42 16.41
CA LEU A 66 1.59 11.86 16.55
C LEU A 66 0.51 12.25 17.59
N GLY A 67 0.32 11.42 18.63
CA GLY A 67 -0.68 11.66 19.68
C GLY A 67 -2.03 10.97 19.44
N GLU A 68 -2.25 10.36 18.28
CA GLU A 68 -3.49 9.67 17.90
C GLU A 68 -3.32 8.15 17.91
N GLU A 69 -4.33 7.40 18.37
CA GLU A 69 -4.34 5.94 18.23
C GLU A 69 -4.90 5.54 16.86
N ILE A 70 -4.16 4.73 16.10
CA ILE A 70 -4.59 4.16 14.82
C ILE A 70 -4.68 2.64 14.93
N SER A 71 -5.64 2.03 14.21
CA SER A 71 -5.97 0.60 14.35
C SER A 71 -4.87 -0.37 13.88
N MET A 72 -3.93 0.09 13.04
CA MET A 72 -2.80 -0.69 12.53
C MET A 72 -1.61 0.21 12.20
N PRO A 73 -0.36 -0.30 12.12
CA PRO A 73 0.83 0.52 11.90
C PRO A 73 1.07 0.81 10.41
N LEU A 74 0.00 1.14 9.68
CA LEU A 74 0.00 1.41 8.25
C LEU A 74 -0.89 2.62 7.97
N GLY A 75 -0.57 3.36 6.91
CA GLY A 75 -1.33 4.52 6.47
C GLY A 75 -1.26 4.70 4.97
N ILE A 76 -2.07 5.62 4.46
CA ILE A 76 -2.11 5.98 3.04
C ILE A 76 -1.22 7.21 2.84
N ALA A 77 -0.16 7.07 2.06
CA ALA A 77 0.74 8.18 1.73
C ALA A 77 0.03 9.20 0.81
N PRO A 78 0.34 10.50 0.94
CA PRO A 78 -0.23 11.52 0.07
C PRO A 78 0.18 11.26 -1.38
N THR A 79 -0.81 11.03 -2.23
CA THR A 79 -0.63 10.75 -3.66
C THR A 79 -1.51 11.71 -4.44
N ALA A 80 -0.91 12.48 -5.34
CA ALA A 80 -1.62 13.50 -6.10
C ALA A 80 -2.45 12.89 -7.25
N MET A 81 -3.48 13.63 -7.68
CA MET A 81 -4.24 13.39 -8.90
C MET A 81 -4.92 12.01 -8.95
N GLN A 82 -5.48 11.53 -7.84
CA GLN A 82 -6.13 10.21 -7.78
C GLN A 82 -7.35 10.11 -8.70
N GLY A 83 -7.94 11.26 -9.05
CA GLY A 83 -8.98 11.40 -10.07
C GLY A 83 -8.62 10.83 -11.45
N MET A 84 -7.33 10.71 -11.77
CA MET A 84 -6.90 10.07 -13.02
C MET A 84 -7.10 8.55 -13.00
N ALA A 85 -7.05 7.91 -11.82
CA ALA A 85 -7.27 6.48 -11.67
C ALA A 85 -8.76 6.12 -11.52
N HIS A 86 -9.53 6.97 -10.86
CA HIS A 86 -10.96 6.77 -10.62
C HIS A 86 -11.69 8.11 -10.48
N PRO A 87 -12.91 8.30 -11.03
CA PRO A 87 -13.63 9.57 -10.97
C PRO A 87 -13.81 10.15 -9.56
N ASP A 88 -14.01 9.29 -8.55
CA ASP A 88 -14.18 9.71 -7.15
C ASP A 88 -12.86 10.14 -6.47
N GLY A 89 -11.71 9.88 -7.10
CA GLY A 89 -10.39 10.33 -6.65
C GLY A 89 -10.10 10.16 -5.16
N GLU A 90 -9.57 11.22 -4.56
CA GLU A 90 -9.15 11.29 -3.16
C GLU A 90 -10.31 11.02 -2.18
N CYS A 91 -11.55 11.33 -2.58
CA CYS A 91 -12.73 11.06 -1.76
C CYS A 91 -12.98 9.55 -1.61
N ALA A 92 -12.73 8.74 -2.64
CA ALA A 92 -12.83 7.28 -2.54
C ALA A 92 -11.79 6.72 -1.56
N THR A 93 -10.55 7.20 -1.65
CA THR A 93 -9.46 6.81 -0.74
C THR A 93 -9.77 7.18 0.72
N ALA A 94 -10.28 8.39 0.95
CA ALA A 94 -10.69 8.84 2.29
C ALA A 94 -11.85 8.01 2.86
N LYS A 95 -12.82 7.62 2.03
CA LYS A 95 -13.91 6.71 2.44
C LYS A 95 -13.41 5.30 2.73
N GLY A 96 -12.49 4.78 1.93
CA GLY A 96 -11.88 3.46 2.13
C GLY A 96 -11.13 3.34 3.47
N LYS A 97 -10.60 4.45 4.00
CA LYS A 97 -10.04 4.50 5.36
C LYS A 97 -11.09 4.27 6.46
N ASN A 98 -12.35 4.66 6.23
CA ASN A 98 -13.42 4.66 7.24
C ASN A 98 -14.19 3.33 7.34
N VAL A 99 -13.59 2.21 6.92
CA VAL A 99 -14.18 0.90 7.18
C VAL A 99 -13.86 0.53 8.63
N ASN A 100 -14.79 0.90 9.52
CA ASN A 100 -14.94 0.32 10.86
C ASN A 100 -15.30 -1.16 10.78
#